data_AF-A0A8S3TTW2-F1
#
_entry.id   AF-A0A8S3TTW2-F1
#
_cell.length_a   1.000
_cell.length_b   1.000
_cell.length_c   1.000
_cell.angle_alpha   90.00
_cell.angle_beta   90.00
_cell.angle_gamma   90.00
#
_symmetry.space_group_name_H-M   'P 1'
#
loop_
_entity.id
_entity.type
_entity.pdbx_description
1 polymer ?
#
loop_
_entity_poly.entity_id
_entity_poly.type
_entity_poly.pdbx_seq_one_letter_code
_entity_poly.pdbx_strand_id
1 'polypeptide(L)'
;MKGRKNSLLSRIRQKQPNVVDMGCICHLANLCCGAGVKELPLPIDDFIVDSYYHFQHSSKRMEEYKEYLSFCDVEPLKILKHVSTRWLSLHTCITRILHHWPALKSYFNSHQDVEKEGRVKRVAKHLNNPEMMLYFQFLEFILAPLNEFNTAFQANAAKIGFFMNKLPDC
;
A
#
# COMPACT_ATOMS: atom_id res chain seq x y z
N MET A 1 -4.31 6.27 17.39
CA MET A 1 -4.75 7.64 17.78
C MET A 1 -4.77 7.76 19.30
N LYS A 2 -4.37 8.92 19.85
CA LYS A 2 -4.48 9.22 21.28
C LYS A 2 -5.28 10.51 21.44
N GLY A 3 -6.25 10.54 22.34
CA GLY A 3 -7.04 11.74 22.63
C GLY A 3 -6.21 12.82 23.34
N ARG A 4 -6.40 14.10 22.98
CA ARG A 4 -5.65 15.21 23.60
C ARG A 4 -6.10 15.55 25.03
N LYS A 5 -7.40 15.47 25.34
CA LYS A 5 -7.98 16.00 26.58
C LYS A 5 -8.40 14.96 27.63
N ASN A 6 -8.50 13.68 27.27
CA ASN A 6 -8.90 12.60 28.19
C ASN A 6 -8.38 11.23 27.68
N SER A 7 -7.07 11.11 27.48
CA SER A 7 -6.44 9.84 27.11
C SER A 7 -5.76 9.16 28.29
N LEU A 8 -5.38 7.90 28.08
CA LEU A 8 -4.48 7.19 29.00
C LEU A 8 -3.23 8.03 29.30
N LEU A 9 -2.62 8.64 28.28
CA LEU A 9 -1.43 9.46 28.47
C LEU A 9 -1.70 10.69 29.35
N SER A 10 -2.82 11.41 29.15
CA SER A 10 -3.12 12.58 29.98
C SER A 10 -3.35 12.18 31.44
N ARG A 11 -3.89 10.98 31.70
CA ARG A 11 -4.05 10.44 33.06
C ARG A 11 -2.73 9.95 33.67
N ILE A 12 -1.84 9.34 32.87
CA ILE A 12 -0.51 8.95 33.34
C ILE A 12 0.31 10.19 33.70
N ARG A 13 0.27 11.25 32.88
CA ARG A 13 0.96 12.52 33.14
C ARG A 13 0.54 13.19 34.45
N GLN A 14 -0.71 13.02 34.88
CA GLN A 14 -1.17 13.51 36.18
C GLN A 14 -0.48 12.81 37.36
N LYS A 15 -0.10 11.53 37.20
CA LYS A 15 0.57 10.73 38.24
C LYS A 15 2.10 10.73 38.11
N GLN A 16 2.60 10.81 36.89
CA GLN A 16 4.02 10.83 36.55
C GLN A 16 4.27 11.91 35.49
N PRO A 17 4.57 13.15 35.91
CA PRO A 17 4.76 14.29 35.00
C PRO A 17 5.92 14.09 34.01
N ASN A 18 6.92 13.30 34.39
CA ASN A 18 8.12 13.06 33.58
C ASN A 18 7.93 11.95 32.53
N VAL A 19 6.72 11.43 32.34
CA VAL A 19 6.46 10.41 31.32
C VAL A 19 6.64 10.99 29.92
N VAL A 20 7.54 10.38 29.15
CA VAL A 20 7.79 10.74 27.75
C VAL A 20 6.86 9.92 26.85
N ASP A 21 6.20 10.60 25.91
CA ASP A 21 5.45 9.94 24.85
C ASP A 21 6.17 10.09 23.52
N MET A 22 6.76 9.00 23.03
CA MET A 22 7.43 8.95 21.72
C MET A 22 6.48 8.55 20.57
N GLY A 23 5.21 8.24 20.86
CA GLY A 23 4.30 7.67 19.87
C GLY A 23 4.63 6.22 19.52
N CYS A 24 3.86 5.64 18.59
CA CYS A 24 4.18 4.33 18.03
C CYS A 24 5.06 4.53 16.80
N ILE A 25 6.29 4.02 16.85
CA ILE A 25 7.30 4.21 15.79
C ILE A 25 6.78 3.67 14.45
N CYS A 26 6.15 2.49 14.44
CA CYS A 26 5.50 1.94 13.24
C CYS A 26 4.41 2.87 12.69
N HIS A 27 3.62 3.48 13.58
CA HIS A 27 2.58 4.41 13.16
C HIS A 27 3.17 5.68 12.54
N LEU A 28 4.24 6.23 13.13
CA LEU A 28 4.95 7.39 12.58
C LEU A 28 5.57 7.07 11.21
N ALA A 29 6.27 5.94 11.08
CA ALA A 29 6.83 5.49 9.81
C ALA A 29 5.75 5.35 8.73
N ASN A 30 4.59 4.78 9.08
CA ASN A 30 3.45 4.67 8.17
C ASN A 30 2.87 6.02 7.75
N LEU A 31 2.82 7.01 8.66
CA LEU A 31 2.38 8.37 8.33
C LEU A 31 3.35 9.05 7.36
N CYS A 32 4.65 8.95 7.61
CA CYS A 32 5.67 9.50 6.71
C CYS A 32 5.58 8.87 5.32
N CYS A 33 5.44 7.55 5.24
CA CYS A 33 5.35 6.87 3.95
C CYS A 33 4.06 7.21 3.20
N GLY A 34 2.93 7.27 3.91
CA GLY A 34 1.66 7.71 3.32
C GLY A 34 1.68 9.16 2.85
N ALA A 35 2.42 10.05 3.53
CA ALA A 35 2.66 11.40 3.04
C ALA A 35 3.52 11.39 1.77
N GLY A 36 4.64 10.66 1.76
CA GLY A 36 5.54 10.58 0.61
C GLY A 36 4.88 10.05 -0.67
N VAL A 37 4.02 9.03 -0.56
CA VAL A 37 3.30 8.49 -1.74
C VAL A 37 2.24 9.45 -2.26
N LYS A 38 1.61 10.25 -1.39
CA LYS A 38 0.64 11.27 -1.82
C LYS A 38 1.28 12.41 -2.62
N GLU A 39 2.57 12.64 -2.45
CA GLU A 39 3.32 13.64 -3.21
C GLU A 39 3.75 13.12 -4.60
N LEU A 40 3.53 11.84 -4.91
CA LEU A 40 3.82 11.32 -6.26
C LEU A 40 2.87 11.95 -7.28
N PRO A 41 3.36 12.28 -8.50
CA PRO A 41 2.55 12.97 -9.50
C PRO A 41 1.47 12.07 -10.13
N LEU A 42 1.56 10.75 -9.93
CA LEU A 42 0.61 9.77 -10.46
C LEU A 42 -0.33 9.23 -9.39
N PRO A 43 -1.59 8.90 -9.77
CA PRO A 43 -2.61 8.48 -8.82
C PRO A 43 -2.47 6.99 -8.47
N ILE A 44 -1.43 6.63 -7.73
CA ILE A 44 -1.11 5.24 -7.36
C ILE A 44 -2.28 4.59 -6.63
N ASP A 45 -2.76 5.21 -5.55
CA ASP A 45 -3.83 4.65 -4.72
C ASP A 45 -5.13 4.43 -5.52
N ASP A 46 -5.52 5.42 -6.33
CA ASP A 46 -6.72 5.34 -7.15
C ASP A 46 -6.62 4.21 -8.19
N PHE A 47 -5.46 4.03 -8.80
CA PHE A 47 -5.24 2.95 -9.76
C PHE A 47 -5.36 1.55 -9.10
N ILE A 48 -4.81 1.37 -7.90
CA ILE A 48 -4.94 0.13 -7.12
C ILE A 48 -6.42 -0.12 -6.76
N VAL A 49 -7.09 0.92 -6.26
CA VAL A 49 -8.50 0.89 -5.86
C VAL A 49 -9.40 0.56 -7.05
N ASP A 50 -9.24 1.28 -8.17
CA ASP A 50 -10.03 1.06 -9.38
C ASP A 50 -9.81 -0.36 -9.93
N SER A 51 -8.57 -0.84 -9.96
CA SER A 51 -8.25 -2.21 -10.37
C SER A 51 -8.98 -3.25 -9.51
N TYR A 52 -8.96 -3.09 -8.19
CA TYR A 52 -9.65 -3.99 -7.26
C TYR A 52 -11.18 -3.96 -7.43
N TYR A 53 -11.77 -2.76 -7.44
CA TYR A 53 -13.23 -2.59 -7.50
C TYR A 53 -13.84 -2.94 -8.86
N HIS A 54 -13.04 -3.03 -9.92
CA HIS A 54 -13.49 -3.56 -11.20
C HIS A 54 -13.94 -5.03 -11.08
N PHE A 55 -13.18 -5.83 -10.34
CA PHE A 55 -13.40 -7.28 -10.21
C PHE A 55 -14.21 -7.69 -8.97
N GLN A 56 -14.15 -6.93 -7.87
CA GLN A 56 -14.72 -7.34 -6.56
C GLN A 56 -16.18 -7.82 -6.63
N HIS A 57 -17.02 -7.20 -7.46
CA HIS A 57 -18.46 -7.43 -7.49
C HIS A 57 -18.96 -8.11 -8.78
N SER A 58 -18.07 -8.68 -9.58
CA SER A 58 -18.45 -9.34 -10.83
C SER A 58 -17.72 -10.66 -11.01
N SER A 59 -18.43 -11.76 -10.73
CA SER A 59 -17.96 -13.12 -11.03
C SER A 59 -17.67 -13.29 -12.51
N LYS A 60 -18.50 -12.71 -13.39
CA LYS A 60 -18.30 -12.71 -14.84
C LYS A 60 -16.95 -12.12 -15.23
N ARG A 61 -16.64 -10.90 -14.78
CA ARG A 61 -15.36 -10.24 -15.08
C ARG A 61 -14.17 -11.01 -14.53
N MET A 62 -14.33 -11.63 -13.36
CA MET A 62 -13.28 -12.46 -12.77
C MET A 62 -13.03 -13.72 -13.60
N GLU A 63 -14.08 -14.35 -14.15
CA GLU A 63 -13.94 -15.52 -15.01
C GLU A 63 -13.27 -15.16 -16.34
N GLU A 64 -13.74 -14.09 -16.99
CA GLU A 64 -13.10 -13.55 -18.21
C GLU A 64 -11.62 -13.25 -17.95
N TYR A 65 -11.29 -12.64 -16.81
CA TYR A 65 -9.91 -12.29 -16.47
C TYR A 65 -8.98 -13.51 -16.33
N LYS A 66 -9.49 -14.68 -15.93
CA LYS A 66 -8.67 -15.91 -15.86
C LYS A 66 -8.15 -16.34 -17.23
N GLU A 67 -8.89 -16.09 -18.29
CA GLU A 67 -8.44 -16.36 -19.66
C GLU A 67 -7.21 -15.52 -19.99
N TYR A 68 -7.18 -14.25 -19.56
CA TYR A 68 -6.04 -13.36 -19.75
C TYR A 68 -4.84 -13.72 -18.86
N LEU A 69 -5.08 -14.23 -17.66
CA LEU A 69 -4.02 -14.78 -16.80
C LEU A 69 -3.33 -15.97 -17.47
N SER A 70 -4.12 -16.92 -17.97
CA SER A 70 -3.61 -18.07 -18.73
C SER A 70 -2.88 -17.64 -20.00
N PHE A 71 -3.47 -16.72 -20.78
CA PHE A 71 -2.87 -16.20 -22.01
C PHE A 71 -1.53 -15.50 -21.79
N CYS A 72 -1.35 -14.80 -20.66
CA CYS A 72 -0.12 -14.08 -20.34
C CYS A 72 0.87 -14.90 -19.50
N ASP A 73 0.61 -16.20 -19.25
CA ASP A 73 1.41 -17.06 -18.37
C ASP A 73 1.61 -16.46 -16.96
N VAL A 74 0.51 -15.94 -16.38
CA VAL A 74 0.49 -15.34 -15.03
C VAL A 74 -0.27 -16.23 -14.07
N GLU A 75 0.39 -16.62 -12.98
CA GLU A 75 -0.23 -17.40 -11.91
C GLU A 75 -1.43 -16.67 -11.28
N PRO A 76 -2.57 -17.35 -11.07
CA PRO A 76 -3.76 -16.71 -10.54
C PRO A 76 -3.61 -16.37 -9.06
N LEU A 77 -3.35 -15.11 -8.75
CA LEU A 77 -3.35 -14.60 -7.39
C LEU A 77 -4.55 -13.66 -7.15
N LYS A 78 -5.08 -13.67 -5.92
CA LYS A 78 -6.20 -12.77 -5.53
C LYS A 78 -5.77 -11.30 -5.62
N ILE A 79 -6.49 -10.47 -6.36
CA ILE A 79 -6.28 -9.02 -6.33
C ILE A 79 -6.68 -8.49 -4.94
N LEU A 80 -5.79 -7.71 -4.34
CA LEU A 80 -5.94 -7.25 -2.96
C LEU A 80 -6.58 -5.87 -2.89
N LYS A 81 -7.39 -5.67 -1.86
CA LYS A 81 -7.94 -4.35 -1.54
C LYS A 81 -6.87 -3.53 -0.83
N HIS A 82 -6.48 -2.41 -1.41
CA HIS A 82 -5.73 -1.42 -0.66
C HIS A 82 -6.67 -0.65 0.29
N VAL A 83 -6.25 -0.51 1.55
CA VAL A 83 -6.93 0.31 2.55
C VAL A 83 -5.91 1.34 3.04
N SER A 84 -6.21 2.62 2.84
CA SER A 84 -5.30 3.75 3.11
C SER A 84 -4.76 3.81 4.54
N THR A 85 -5.48 3.23 5.50
CA THR A 85 -5.06 3.19 6.92
C THR A 85 -4.12 2.03 7.26
N ARG A 86 -3.88 1.10 6.34
CA ARG A 86 -3.06 -0.12 6.55
C ARG A 86 -1.91 -0.19 5.55
N TRP A 87 -0.89 0.62 5.78
CA TRP A 87 0.25 0.75 4.86
C TRP A 87 1.00 -0.55 4.53
N LEU A 88 1.11 -1.47 5.49
CA LEU A 88 1.67 -2.80 5.25
C LEU A 88 0.98 -3.54 4.10
N SER A 89 -0.31 -3.26 3.86
CA SER A 89 -1.04 -3.81 2.73
C SER A 89 -0.68 -3.18 1.38
N LEU A 90 -0.15 -1.95 1.35
CA LEU A 90 0.17 -1.27 0.10
C LEU A 90 1.24 -2.02 -0.67
N HIS A 91 2.36 -2.36 -0.03
CA HIS A 91 3.43 -3.11 -0.68
C HIS A 91 2.92 -4.42 -1.28
N THR A 92 2.14 -5.18 -0.52
CA THR A 92 1.55 -6.43 -1.02
C THR A 92 0.59 -6.18 -2.19
N CYS A 93 -0.18 -5.08 -2.18
CA CYS A 93 -1.02 -4.70 -3.31
C CYS A 93 -0.20 -4.32 -4.54
N ILE A 94 0.89 -3.57 -4.36
CA ILE A 94 1.81 -3.15 -5.44
C ILE A 94 2.47 -4.37 -6.08
N THR A 95 3.09 -5.24 -5.28
CA THR A 95 3.69 -6.50 -5.77
C THR A 95 2.65 -7.36 -6.48
N ARG A 96 1.41 -7.44 -5.96
CA ARG A 96 0.32 -8.18 -6.62
C ARG A 96 -0.08 -7.57 -7.96
N ILE A 97 -0.14 -6.25 -8.07
CA ILE A 97 -0.46 -5.58 -9.33
C ILE A 97 0.67 -5.72 -10.34
N LEU A 98 1.93 -5.59 -9.91
CA LEU A 98 3.11 -5.82 -10.76
C LEU A 98 3.12 -7.25 -11.32
N HIS A 99 2.89 -8.25 -10.46
CA HIS A 99 2.75 -9.65 -10.88
C HIS A 99 1.67 -9.83 -11.97
N HIS A 100 0.54 -9.15 -11.81
CA HIS A 100 -0.58 -9.21 -12.73
C HIS A 100 -0.48 -8.23 -13.91
N TRP A 101 0.57 -7.42 -14.00
CA TRP A 101 0.65 -6.31 -14.95
C TRP A 101 0.39 -6.70 -16.41
N PRO A 102 1.03 -7.76 -16.97
CA PRO A 102 0.78 -8.13 -18.37
C PRO A 102 -0.67 -8.56 -18.60
N ALA A 103 -1.24 -9.36 -17.69
CA ALA A 103 -2.63 -9.81 -17.78
C ALA A 103 -3.63 -8.66 -17.62
N LEU A 104 -3.42 -7.76 -16.66
CA LEU A 104 -4.24 -6.56 -16.47
C LEU A 104 -4.19 -5.68 -17.73
N LYS A 105 -3.00 -5.44 -18.27
CA LYS A 105 -2.82 -4.63 -19.47
C LYS A 105 -3.55 -5.23 -20.66
N SER A 106 -3.39 -6.53 -20.89
CA SER A 106 -4.09 -7.24 -21.98
C SER A 106 -5.61 -7.19 -21.82
N TYR A 107 -6.12 -7.44 -20.60
CA TYR A 107 -7.54 -7.44 -20.28
C TYR A 107 -8.17 -6.06 -20.46
N PHE A 108 -7.61 -5.01 -19.84
CA PHE A 108 -8.20 -3.68 -19.87
C PHE A 108 -8.11 -3.02 -21.26
N ASN A 109 -7.05 -3.32 -22.03
CA ASN A 109 -6.93 -2.85 -23.41
C ASN A 109 -7.93 -3.53 -24.37
N SER A 110 -8.34 -4.76 -24.05
CA SER A 110 -9.30 -5.54 -24.86
C SER A 110 -10.75 -5.40 -24.39
N HIS A 111 -10.99 -4.65 -23.31
CA HIS A 111 -12.32 -4.52 -22.73
C HIS A 111 -13.21 -3.63 -23.61
N GLN A 112 -14.47 -4.04 -23.82
CA GLN A 112 -15.47 -3.32 -24.64
C GLN A 112 -15.76 -1.85 -24.26
N ASP A 113 -15.29 -1.42 -23.09
CA ASP A 113 -15.53 -0.09 -22.52
C ASP A 113 -14.22 0.72 -22.45
N VAL A 114 -13.12 0.25 -23.07
CA VAL A 114 -11.82 0.92 -23.03
C VAL A 114 -11.85 2.34 -23.61
N GLU A 115 -12.69 2.57 -24.62
CA GLU A 115 -12.86 3.90 -25.23
C GLU A 115 -13.88 4.78 -24.47
N LYS A 116 -14.74 4.18 -23.65
CA LYS A 116 -15.79 4.89 -22.92
C LYS A 116 -15.23 5.54 -21.66
N GLU A 117 -15.65 6.77 -21.39
CA GLU A 117 -15.25 7.45 -20.15
C GLU A 117 -15.68 6.65 -18.92
N GLY A 118 -14.73 6.41 -18.02
CA GLY A 118 -14.98 5.60 -16.83
C GLY A 118 -13.75 4.86 -16.32
N ARG A 119 -13.98 3.94 -15.39
CA ARG A 119 -12.94 3.17 -14.69
C ARG A 119 -12.06 2.38 -15.65
N VAL A 120 -12.66 1.66 -16.60
CA VAL A 120 -11.93 0.80 -17.55
C VAL A 120 -10.91 1.61 -18.34
N LYS A 121 -11.33 2.73 -18.93
CA LYS A 121 -10.46 3.65 -19.66
C LYS A 121 -9.34 4.22 -18.79
N ARG A 122 -9.63 4.65 -17.56
CA ARG A 122 -8.60 5.16 -16.62
C ARG A 122 -7.55 4.10 -16.30
N VAL A 123 -7.98 2.89 -15.96
CA VAL A 123 -7.09 1.77 -15.62
C VAL A 123 -6.24 1.37 -16.83
N ALA A 124 -6.85 1.24 -18.02
CA ALA A 124 -6.13 0.97 -19.26
C ALA A 124 -5.08 2.06 -19.56
N LYS A 125 -5.44 3.34 -19.44
CA LYS A 125 -4.51 4.46 -19.63
C LYS A 125 -3.29 4.35 -18.72
N HIS A 126 -3.48 4.02 -17.45
CA HIS A 126 -2.38 3.87 -16.50
C HIS A 126 -1.52 2.63 -16.76
N LEU A 127 -2.10 1.49 -17.16
CA LEU A 127 -1.37 0.28 -17.56
C LEU A 127 -0.50 0.48 -18.81
N ASN A 128 -0.86 1.41 -19.67
CA ASN A 128 -0.09 1.80 -20.85
C ASN A 128 0.93 2.91 -20.58
N ASN A 129 0.89 3.57 -19.42
CA ASN A 129 1.87 4.60 -19.06
C ASN A 129 3.15 3.95 -18.51
N PRO A 130 4.30 4.02 -19.21
CA PRO A 130 5.56 3.46 -18.69
C PRO A 130 6.00 4.12 -17.38
N GLU A 131 5.69 5.40 -17.16
CA GLU A 131 6.01 6.10 -15.92
C GLU A 131 5.26 5.50 -14.72
N MET A 132 4.00 5.07 -14.91
CA MET A 132 3.23 4.40 -13.87
C MET A 132 3.91 3.09 -13.45
N MET A 133 4.37 2.30 -14.42
CA MET A 133 5.12 1.06 -14.14
C MET A 133 6.40 1.36 -13.34
N LEU A 134 7.15 2.39 -13.71
CA LEU A 134 8.36 2.79 -13.00
C LEU A 134 8.07 3.18 -11.55
N TYR A 135 7.01 3.95 -11.30
CA TYR A 135 6.60 4.28 -9.93
C TYR A 135 6.20 3.04 -9.12
N PHE A 136 5.49 2.07 -9.73
CA PHE A 136 5.16 0.83 -9.05
C PHE A 136 6.42 0.03 -8.67
N GLN A 137 7.39 -0.09 -9.57
CA GLN A 137 8.67 -0.77 -9.31
C GLN A 137 9.50 -0.04 -8.24
N PHE A 138 9.57 1.29 -8.32
CA PHE A 138 10.20 2.11 -7.29
C PHE A 138 9.56 1.89 -5.92
N LEU A 139 8.22 1.88 -5.86
CA LEU A 139 7.48 1.68 -4.63
C LEU A 139 7.65 0.27 -4.08
N GLU A 140 7.63 -0.76 -4.92
CA GLU A 140 7.96 -2.12 -4.50
C GLU A 140 9.32 -2.18 -3.81
N PHE A 141 10.34 -1.58 -4.44
CA PHE A 141 11.69 -1.54 -3.88
C PHE A 141 11.77 -0.79 -2.55
N ILE A 142 11.24 0.44 -2.46
CA ILE A 142 11.43 1.29 -1.27
C ILE A 142 10.55 0.85 -0.09
N LEU A 143 9.42 0.19 -0.36
CA LEU A 143 8.50 -0.27 0.67
C LEU A 143 8.96 -1.55 1.36
N ALA A 144 9.79 -2.37 0.72
CA ALA A 144 10.34 -3.58 1.32
C ALA A 144 11.06 -3.30 2.67
N PRO A 145 12.09 -2.41 2.74
CA PRO A 145 12.76 -2.10 4.01
C PRO A 145 11.83 -1.45 5.05
N LEU A 146 10.82 -0.68 4.62
CA LEU A 146 9.82 -0.12 5.54
C LEU A 146 8.91 -1.20 6.15
N ASN A 147 8.60 -2.26 5.41
CA ASN A 147 7.85 -3.38 5.94
C ASN A 147 8.68 -4.24 6.87
N GLU A 148 9.95 -4.46 6.57
CA GLU A 148 10.90 -5.12 7.47
C GLU A 148 11.01 -4.35 8.79
N PHE A 149 11.19 -3.02 8.70
CA PHE A 149 11.18 -2.13 9.86
C PHE A 149 9.89 -2.27 10.67
N ASN A 150 8.73 -2.15 10.03
CA ASN A 150 7.44 -2.27 10.70
C ASN A 150 7.27 -3.63 11.38
N THR A 151 7.62 -4.72 10.68
CA THR A 151 7.53 -6.09 11.21
C THR A 151 8.47 -6.28 12.38
N ALA A 152 9.68 -5.71 12.31
CA ALA A 152 10.65 -5.79 13.37
C ALA A 152 10.15 -5.12 14.66
N PHE A 153 9.50 -3.95 14.56
CA PHE A 153 8.99 -3.19 15.71
C PHE A 153 7.58 -3.60 16.17
N GLN A 154 6.89 -4.45 15.42
CA GLN A 154 5.65 -5.11 15.85
C GLN A 154 5.90 -6.43 16.57
N ALA A 155 7.14 -6.94 16.58
CA ALA A 155 7.49 -8.16 17.31
C ALA A 155 7.31 -8.00 18.82
N ASN A 156 6.94 -9.09 19.50
CA ASN A 156 6.69 -9.09 20.96
C ASN A 156 7.94 -8.79 21.81
N ALA A 157 9.14 -8.95 21.25
CA ALA A 157 10.38 -8.61 21.94
C ALA A 157 10.64 -7.09 21.89
N ALA A 158 10.96 -6.49 23.03
CA ALA A 158 11.30 -5.07 23.10
C ALA A 158 12.58 -4.78 22.31
N LYS A 159 12.45 -4.01 21.21
CA LYS A 159 13.58 -3.61 20.36
C LYS A 159 14.07 -2.17 20.58
N ILE A 160 13.66 -1.54 21.67
CA ILE A 160 14.04 -0.14 21.98
C ILE A 160 15.56 0.01 22.15
N GLY A 161 16.24 -0.98 22.74
CA GLY A 161 17.70 -0.95 22.93
C GLY A 161 18.51 -0.82 21.63
N PHE A 162 17.96 -1.24 20.48
CA PHE A 162 18.63 -1.09 19.18
C PHE A 162 18.80 0.38 18.75
N PHE A 163 17.94 1.28 19.25
CA PHE A 163 18.10 2.72 19.00
C PHE A 163 19.05 3.39 19.98
N MET A 164 19.10 2.92 21.23
CA MET A 164 19.96 3.54 22.25
C MET A 164 21.44 3.42 21.91
N ASN A 165 21.86 2.33 21.26
CA ASN A 165 23.25 2.14 20.83
C ASN A 165 23.66 2.95 19.58
N LYS A 166 22.72 3.69 18.97
CA LYS A 166 22.96 4.50 17.76
C LYS A 166 22.68 5.99 17.95
N LEU A 167 22.16 6.37 19.12
CA LEU A 167 22.05 7.77 19.48
C LEU A 167 23.43 8.21 19.98
N PRO A 168 23.99 9.34 19.52
CA PRO A 168 25.21 9.87 20.11
C PRO A 168 24.98 10.03 21.61
N ASP A 169 26.00 9.66 22.40
CA ASP A 169 25.98 9.85 23.85
C ASP A 169 25.60 11.31 24.13
N CYS A 170 24.49 11.49 24.84
CA CYS A 170 24.01 12.80 25.25
C CYS A 170 24.74 13.28 26.50
#